data_AF-A0A2U1V6Q0-F1
#
_entry.id   AF-A0A2U1V6Q0-F1
#
_cell.length_a   1.000
_cell.length_b   1.000
_cell.length_c   1.000
_cell.angle_alpha   90.00
_cell.angle_beta   90.00
_cell.angle_gamma   90.00
#
_symmetry.space_group_name_H-M   'P 1'
#
loop_
_entity.id
_entity.type
_entity.pdbx_description
1 polymer ?
#
loop_
_entity_poly.entity_id
_entity_poly.type
_entity_poly.pdbx_seq_one_letter_code
_entity_poly.pdbx_strand_id
1 'polypeptide(L)'
;MDTFIPALLLLSGGAFIHTRSNVPELRPASDAADTIWKLLARLAFFLWIGLLVWGIYMRPLTTAAVGFGLSLVFNLLLASRGPRSIWPGLSMGFCAAGLALGVYTVLG
;
A
#
# COMPACT_ATOMS: atom_id res chain seq x y z
N MET A 1 8.21 5.84 17.62
CA MET A 1 8.03 4.43 17.20
C MET A 1 8.41 4.35 15.73
N ASP A 2 9.04 3.27 15.25
CA ASP A 2 9.44 3.17 13.84
C ASP A 2 8.22 2.82 12.96
N THR A 3 7.77 3.78 12.17
CA THR A 3 6.60 3.67 11.28
C THR A 3 6.97 3.36 9.83
N PHE A 4 8.27 3.31 9.49
CA PHE A 4 8.74 3.17 8.12
C PHE A 4 8.33 1.85 7.46
N ILE A 5 8.65 0.70 8.08
CA ILE A 5 8.31 -0.61 7.54
C ILE A 5 6.78 -0.84 7.50
N PRO A 6 6.01 -0.54 8.58
CA PRO A 6 4.55 -0.62 8.52
C PRO A 6 3.93 0.23 7.40
N ALA A 7 4.43 1.46 7.20
CA ALA A 7 3.98 2.32 6.10
C ALA A 7 4.23 1.67 4.74
N LEU A 8 5.44 1.15 4.50
CA LEU A 8 5.78 0.46 3.26
C LEU A 8 4.85 -0.73 2.97
N LEU A 9 4.60 -1.57 3.98
CA LEU A 9 3.73 -2.74 3.85
C LEU A 9 2.30 -2.36 3.46
N LEU A 10 1.72 -1.37 4.16
CA LEU A 10 0.35 -0.94 3.93
C LEU A 10 0.20 -0.25 2.58
N LEU A 11 1.12 0.65 2.22
CA LEU A 11 1.10 1.32 0.92
C LEU A 11 1.23 0.33 -0.24
N SER A 12 2.19 -0.61 -0.15
CA SER A 12 2.39 -1.67 -1.13
C SER A 12 1.16 -2.57 -1.26
N GLY A 13 0.66 -3.10 -0.13
CA GLY A 13 -0.46 -4.03 -0.13
C GLY A 13 -1.75 -3.39 -0.62
N GLY A 14 -2.03 -2.15 -0.22
CA GLY A 14 -3.19 -1.38 -0.66
C GLY A 14 -3.19 -1.19 -2.19
N ALA A 15 -2.06 -0.72 -2.74
CA ALA A 15 -1.89 -0.55 -4.18
C ALA A 15 -1.93 -1.89 -4.93
N PHE A 16 -1.30 -2.95 -4.40
CA PHE A 16 -1.28 -4.27 -5.00
C PHE A 16 -2.68 -4.89 -5.09
N ILE A 17 -3.49 -4.80 -4.04
CA ILE A 17 -4.86 -5.31 -4.07
C ILE A 17 -5.66 -4.65 -5.20
N HIS A 18 -5.54 -3.34 -5.36
CA HIS A 18 -6.22 -2.60 -6.43
C HIS A 18 -5.84 -3.11 -7.83
N THR A 19 -4.57 -3.48 -8.09
CA THR A 19 -4.16 -4.00 -9.42
C THR A 19 -4.71 -5.40 -9.74
N ARG A 20 -5.12 -6.14 -8.71
CA ARG A 20 -5.65 -7.51 -8.83
C ARG A 20 -7.18 -7.56 -8.84
N SER A 21 -7.86 -6.51 -8.37
CA SER A 21 -9.31 -6.43 -8.31
C SER A 21 -9.95 -5.93 -9.62
N ASN A 22 -9.65 -6.60 -10.73
CA ASN A 22 -10.18 -6.24 -12.05
C ASN A 22 -11.59 -6.78 -12.32
N VAL A 23 -12.12 -7.64 -11.46
CA VAL A 23 -13.48 -8.20 -11.59
C VAL A 23 -14.50 -7.12 -11.22
N PRO A 24 -15.38 -6.68 -12.15
CA PRO A 24 -16.33 -5.60 -11.89
C PRO A 24 -17.24 -5.86 -10.67
N GLU A 25 -17.64 -7.11 -10.47
CA GLU A 25 -18.51 -7.55 -9.35
C GLU A 25 -17.86 -7.41 -7.97
N LEU A 26 -16.53 -7.31 -7.91
CA LEU A 26 -15.78 -7.17 -6.66
C LEU A 26 -15.39 -5.72 -6.38
N ARG A 27 -15.85 -4.75 -7.19
CA ARG A 27 -15.54 -3.32 -7.02
C ARG A 27 -16.54 -2.66 -6.05
N PRO A 28 -16.21 -1.48 -5.51
CA PRO A 28 -17.17 -0.69 -4.76
C PRO A 28 -18.43 -0.43 -5.59
N ALA A 29 -19.62 -0.60 -4.98
CA ALA A 29 -20.90 -0.44 -5.66
C ALA A 29 -21.21 1.02 -6.05
N SER A 30 -20.58 1.99 -5.39
CA SER A 30 -20.73 3.42 -5.68
C SER A 30 -19.60 3.91 -6.59
N ASP A 31 -19.95 4.62 -7.66
CA ASP A 31 -18.99 5.26 -8.59
C ASP A 31 -18.03 6.22 -7.88
N ALA A 32 -18.53 6.94 -6.87
CA ALA A 32 -17.71 7.83 -6.05
C ALA A 32 -16.65 7.03 -5.27
N ALA A 33 -17.04 5.92 -4.66
CA ALA A 33 -16.13 5.06 -3.91
C ALA A 33 -15.09 4.39 -4.82
N ASP A 34 -15.48 3.95 -6.02
CA ASP A 34 -14.55 3.40 -7.02
C ASP A 34 -13.53 4.47 -7.48
N THR A 35 -13.97 5.71 -7.66
CA THR A 35 -13.09 6.83 -8.01
C THR A 35 -12.10 7.16 -6.90
N ILE A 36 -12.58 7.24 -5.65
CA ILE A 36 -11.74 7.47 -4.47
C ILE A 36 -10.73 6.33 -4.32
N TRP A 37 -11.16 5.09 -4.51
CA TRP A 37 -10.29 3.93 -4.39
C TRP A 37 -9.15 3.94 -5.42
N LYS A 38 -9.45 4.26 -6.69
CA LYS A 38 -8.42 4.46 -7.74
C LYS A 38 -7.42 5.53 -7.36
N LEU A 39 -7.91 6.67 -6.85
CA LEU A 39 -7.04 7.78 -6.46
C LEU A 39 -6.14 7.37 -5.28
N LEU A 40 -6.71 6.79 -4.23
CA LEU A 40 -5.98 6.30 -3.07
C LEU A 40 -4.93 5.27 -3.45
N ALA A 41 -5.27 4.31 -4.32
CA ALA A 41 -4.32 3.29 -4.76
C ALA A 41 -3.14 3.89 -5.55
N ARG A 42 -3.40 4.88 -6.43
CA ARG A 42 -2.33 5.59 -7.15
C ARG A 42 -1.43 6.38 -6.19
N LEU A 43 -2.02 7.14 -5.28
CA LEU A 43 -1.27 7.91 -4.27
C LEU A 43 -0.44 6.98 -3.39
N ALA A 44 -1.01 5.86 -2.95
CA ALA A 44 -0.31 4.88 -2.14
C ALA A 44 0.90 4.28 -2.88
N PHE A 45 0.74 3.95 -4.16
CA PHE A 45 1.84 3.46 -4.98
C PHE A 45 2.98 4.48 -5.14
N PHE A 46 2.66 5.73 -5.48
CA PHE A 46 3.67 6.77 -5.64
C PHE A 46 4.37 7.10 -4.32
N LEU A 47 3.61 7.17 -3.21
CA LEU A 47 4.22 7.39 -1.90
C LEU A 47 5.08 6.20 -1.48
N TRP A 48 4.70 4.96 -1.78
CA TRP A 48 5.53 3.79 -1.50
C TRP A 48 6.91 3.88 -2.19
N ILE A 49 6.94 4.25 -3.48
CA ILE A 49 8.19 4.50 -4.20
C ILE A 49 8.97 5.65 -3.55
N GLY A 50 8.30 6.77 -3.29
CA GLY A 50 8.92 7.94 -2.65
C GLY A 50 9.53 7.59 -1.29
N LEU A 51 8.85 6.78 -0.49
CA LEU A 51 9.29 6.36 0.83
C LEU A 51 10.48 5.38 0.73
N LEU A 52 10.52 4.49 -0.25
CA LEU A 52 11.69 3.65 -0.52
C LEU A 52 12.91 4.48 -0.88
N VAL A 53 12.75 5.43 -1.81
CA VAL A 53 13.83 6.35 -2.22
C VAL A 53 14.31 7.17 -1.02
N TRP A 54 13.38 7.77 -0.27
CA TRP A 54 13.69 8.50 0.96
C TRP A 54 14.43 7.62 1.97
N GLY A 55 13.98 6.37 2.16
CA GLY A 55 14.59 5.41 3.07
C GLY A 55 16.01 5.03 2.69
N ILE A 56 16.32 4.91 1.39
CA ILE A 56 17.70 4.68 0.90
C ILE A 56 18.63 5.83 1.29
N TYR A 57 18.15 7.07 1.27
CA TYR A 57 18.95 8.26 1.62
C TYR A 57 19.04 8.53 3.13
N MET A 58 17.96 8.24 3.88
CA MET A 58 17.82 8.67 5.28
C MET A 58 17.96 7.55 6.31
N ARG A 59 17.98 6.28 5.89
CA ARG A 59 18.06 5.12 6.79
C ARG A 59 19.22 4.21 6.39
N PRO A 60 19.68 3.30 7.27
CA PRO A 60 20.59 2.24 6.88
C PRO A 60 20.04 1.47 5.69
N LEU A 61 20.89 1.20 4.70
CA LEU A 61 20.48 0.51 3.46
C LEU A 61 19.83 -0.85 3.73
N THR A 62 20.27 -1.54 4.80
CA THR A 62 19.69 -2.80 5.27
C THR A 62 18.21 -2.64 5.63
N THR A 63 17.81 -1.55 6.29
CA THR A 63 16.41 -1.29 6.66
C THR A 63 15.54 -1.07 5.43
N ALA A 64 16.02 -0.30 4.44
CA ALA A 64 15.31 -0.08 3.18
C ALA A 64 15.16 -1.39 2.39
N ALA A 65 16.22 -2.20 2.32
CA ALA A 65 16.20 -3.51 1.66
C ALA A 65 15.23 -4.49 2.34
N VAL A 66 15.20 -4.53 3.67
CA VAL A 66 14.24 -5.34 4.44
C VAL A 66 12.81 -4.86 4.21
N GLY A 67 12.56 -3.55 4.25
CA GLY A 67 11.23 -2.98 3.99
C GLY A 67 10.71 -3.31 2.58
N PHE A 68 11.58 -3.23 1.57
CA PHE A 68 11.26 -3.64 0.20
C PHE A 68 10.98 -5.14 0.13
N GLY A 69 11.86 -5.99 0.67
CA GLY A 69 11.70 -7.44 0.67
C GLY A 69 10.42 -7.90 1.37
N LEU A 70 10.11 -7.32 2.54
CA LEU A 70 8.86 -7.58 3.26
C LEU A 70 7.63 -7.14 2.45
N SER A 71 7.69 -6.03 1.72
CA SER A 71 6.61 -5.59 0.83
C SER A 71 6.34 -6.62 -0.27
N LEU A 72 7.39 -7.19 -0.87
CA LEU A 72 7.25 -8.25 -1.87
C LEU A 72 6.64 -9.52 -1.28
N VAL A 73 7.16 -9.99 -0.13
CA VAL A 73 6.63 -11.15 0.57
C VAL A 73 5.16 -10.94 0.94
N PHE A 74 4.81 -9.77 1.44
CA PHE A 74 3.43 -9.42 1.77
C PHE A 74 2.51 -9.46 0.55
N ASN A 75 2.95 -8.90 -0.58
CA ASN A 75 2.19 -8.95 -1.83
C ASN A 75 2.04 -10.40 -2.34
N LEU A 76 3.05 -11.26 -2.20
CA LEU A 76 2.94 -12.69 -2.52
C LEU A 76 1.90 -13.40 -1.64
N LEU A 77 1.86 -13.08 -0.34
CA LEU A 77 0.84 -13.60 0.59
C LEU A 77 -0.58 -13.09 0.29
N LEU A 78 -0.70 -11.91 -0.30
CA LEU A 78 -1.98 -11.40 -0.80
C LEU A 78 -2.37 -12.09 -2.11
N ALA A 79 -1.40 -12.26 -3.03
CA ALA A 79 -1.60 -12.91 -4.32
C ALA A 79 -2.10 -14.36 -4.15
N SER A 80 -1.53 -15.10 -3.20
CA SER A 80 -1.89 -16.51 -2.95
C SER A 80 -3.32 -16.70 -2.44
N ARG A 81 -3.95 -15.67 -1.86
CA ARG A 81 -5.32 -15.75 -1.35
C ARG A 81 -6.40 -15.57 -2.43
N GLY A 82 -6.03 -15.06 -3.61
CA GLY A 82 -6.93 -14.73 -4.70
C GLY A 82 -7.92 -13.59 -4.40
N PRO A 83 -8.59 -13.01 -5.42
CA PRO A 83 -9.53 -11.90 -5.25
C PRO A 83 -10.69 -12.25 -4.30
N ARG A 84 -11.06 -11.33 -3.40
CA ARG A 84 -12.22 -11.50 -2.49
C ARG A 84 -13.07 -10.24 -2.44
N SER A 85 -14.34 -10.36 -2.10
CA SER A 85 -15.28 -9.23 -1.97
C SER A 85 -14.86 -8.17 -0.94
N ILE A 86 -14.11 -8.55 0.09
CA ILE A 86 -13.61 -7.61 1.11
C ILE A 86 -12.39 -6.78 0.63
N TRP A 87 -11.79 -7.13 -0.50
CA TRP A 87 -10.53 -6.53 -0.96
C TRP A 87 -10.58 -5.02 -1.20
N PRO A 88 -11.64 -4.43 -1.78
CA PRO A 88 -11.70 -2.98 -1.94
C PRO A 88 -11.65 -2.24 -0.60
N GLY A 89 -12.43 -2.71 0.38
CA GLY A 89 -12.43 -2.13 1.72
C GLY A 89 -11.07 -2.24 2.40
N LEU A 90 -10.46 -3.43 2.33
CA LEU A 90 -9.12 -3.68 2.88
C LEU A 90 -8.06 -2.78 2.21
N SER A 91 -8.11 -2.67 0.88
CA SER A 91 -7.20 -1.84 0.09
C SER A 91 -7.33 -0.37 0.45
N MET A 92 -8.55 0.17 0.52
CA MET A 92 -8.79 1.55 0.95
C MET A 92 -8.25 1.80 2.36
N GLY A 93 -8.48 0.86 3.30
CA GLY A 93 -7.93 0.94 4.65
C GLY A 93 -6.41 0.93 4.68
N PHE A 94 -5.76 0.03 3.94
CA PHE A 94 -4.30 -0.02 3.80
C PHE A 94 -3.73 1.24 3.15
N CYS A 95 -4.34 1.74 2.09
CA CYS A 95 -3.93 2.99 1.45
C CYS A 95 -4.04 4.17 2.41
N ALA A 96 -5.17 4.35 3.10
CA ALA A 96 -5.38 5.46 4.02
C ALA A 96 -4.40 5.41 5.22
N ALA A 97 -4.28 4.26 5.87
CA ALA A 97 -3.36 4.07 6.99
C ALA A 97 -1.89 4.19 6.55
N GLY A 98 -1.53 3.60 5.41
CA GLY A 98 -0.20 3.67 4.83
C GLY A 98 0.19 5.10 4.45
N LEU A 99 -0.72 5.89 3.89
CA LEU A 99 -0.49 7.31 3.58
C LEU A 99 -0.24 8.11 4.86
N ALA A 100 -1.10 7.94 5.87
CA ALA A 100 -0.93 8.63 7.15
C ALA A 100 0.40 8.29 7.83
N LEU A 101 0.76 7.00 7.89
CA LEU A 101 2.04 6.56 8.47
C LEU A 101 3.24 7.00 7.62
N GLY A 102 3.14 6.97 6.29
CA GLY A 102 4.21 7.39 5.40
C GLY A 102 4.52 8.89 5.57
N VAL A 103 3.48 9.72 5.61
CA VAL A 103 3.61 11.16 5.90
C VAL A 103 4.21 11.39 7.28
N TYR A 104 3.70 10.72 8.31
CA TYR A 104 4.25 10.82 9.67
C TYR A 104 5.71 10.40 9.74
N THR A 105 6.12 9.36 9.01
CA THR A 105 7.51 8.88 8.98
C THR A 105 8.49 9.91 8.44
N VAL A 106 8.04 10.77 7.52
CA VAL A 106 8.88 11.79 6.87
C VAL A 106 8.87 13.10 7.66
N LEU A 107 7.74 13.47 8.26
CA LEU A 107 7.54 14.77 8.93
C LEU A 107 7.70 14.75 10.44
N GLY A 108 7.56 13.60 11.09
CA GLY A 108 7.63 13.42 12.55
C GLY A 108 9.00 12.93 13.00
#